data_AF-A0A6V8E827-F1
#
_entry.id   AF-A0A6V8E827-F1
#
_cell.length_a   1.000
_cell.length_b   1.000
_cell.length_c   1.000
_cell.angle_alpha   90.00
_cell.angle_beta   90.00
_cell.angle_gamma   90.00
#
_symmetry.space_group_name_H-M   'P 1'
#
loop_
_entity.id
_entity.type
_entity.pdbx_description
1 polymer ?
#
loop_
_entity_poly.entity_id
_entity_poly.type
_entity_poly.pdbx_seq_one_letter_code
_entity_poly.pdbx_strand_id
1 'polypeptide(L)'
;DFWFGFEQEYFLWDPETNLPLGFPRDQTPQGQFYCSVGAKNAFGRDIIEAHLDMCLEAGLNVEGINAEVAAGQWEYQIFAKGAKDAGDQIWVSRYLAERNAEKYGLAIDWHPKPLGDTDWNGSGMHANFSDGRMRDEGGEKLLSEICEAFGRNIKKHIDVYGAHNEMRLTGKHETQSIHEFSYGVSDRGASIRIPIGTIEDGWKGRLEDRRPSSNGDPYKISAVIIETTKSAY
;
A
#
# COMPACT_ATOMS: atom_id res chain seq x y z
N ASP A 1 0.45 1.14 22.07
CA ASP A 1 1.39 1.99 21.35
C ASP A 1 1.76 1.31 20.03
N PHE A 2 0.90 1.45 19.02
CA PHE A 2 1.15 0.92 17.68
C PHE A 2 1.38 2.08 16.73
N TRP A 3 2.36 1.96 15.85
CA TRP A 3 2.62 2.91 14.77
C TRP A 3 2.30 2.25 13.44
N PHE A 4 1.73 3.02 12.52
CA PHE A 4 1.32 2.55 11.21
C PHE A 4 1.87 3.48 10.13
N GLY A 5 2.36 2.89 9.05
CA GLY A 5 2.67 3.56 7.79
C GLY A 5 1.91 2.88 6.67
N PHE A 6 0.93 3.55 6.06
CA PHE A 6 0.19 3.02 4.93
C PHE A 6 0.73 3.58 3.62
N GLU A 7 1.07 2.68 2.69
CA GLU A 7 1.51 2.99 1.32
C GLU A 7 0.30 2.89 0.40
N GLN A 8 -0.39 4.00 0.13
CA GLN A 8 -1.63 3.99 -0.66
C GLN A 8 -1.31 4.13 -2.15
N GLU A 9 -1.52 3.05 -2.89
CA GLU A 9 -1.47 3.05 -4.35
C GLU A 9 -2.84 3.33 -4.96
N TYR A 10 -2.88 3.95 -6.14
CA TYR A 10 -4.09 4.21 -6.93
C TYR A 10 -3.75 4.54 -8.38
N PHE A 11 -4.76 4.51 -9.25
CA PHE A 11 -4.64 5.04 -10.61
C PHE A 11 -5.35 6.39 -10.75
N LEU A 12 -4.73 7.29 -11.50
CA LEU A 12 -5.46 8.38 -12.15
C LEU A 12 -6.23 7.80 -13.32
N TRP A 13 -7.55 7.86 -13.26
CA TRP A 13 -8.44 7.25 -14.24
C TRP A 13 -9.09 8.32 -15.11
N ASP A 14 -9.07 8.12 -16.43
CA ASP A 14 -9.76 8.97 -17.38
C ASP A 14 -11.17 8.42 -17.64
N PRO A 15 -12.24 9.09 -17.17
CA PRO A 15 -13.62 8.63 -17.35
C PRO A 15 -14.07 8.61 -18.82
N GLU A 16 -13.47 9.40 -19.70
CA GLU A 16 -13.84 9.43 -21.13
C GLU A 16 -13.34 8.18 -21.86
N THR A 17 -12.10 7.79 -21.59
CA THR A 17 -11.50 6.59 -22.22
C THR A 17 -11.73 5.32 -21.44
N ASN A 18 -12.12 5.44 -20.16
CA ASN A 18 -12.22 4.35 -19.20
C ASN A 18 -10.93 3.53 -19.12
N LEU A 19 -9.81 4.24 -19.02
CA LEU A 19 -8.45 3.71 -18.93
C LEU A 19 -7.60 4.60 -18.00
N PRO A 20 -6.45 4.11 -17.52
CA PRO A 20 -5.50 4.94 -16.80
C PRO A 20 -5.03 6.15 -17.62
N LEU A 21 -4.75 7.26 -16.94
CA LEU A 21 -4.16 8.43 -17.57
C LEU A 21 -2.80 8.08 -18.19
N GLY A 22 -2.65 8.33 -19.49
CA GLY A 22 -1.43 8.03 -20.23
C GLY A 22 -1.25 6.56 -20.60
N PHE A 23 -2.30 5.74 -20.48
CA PHE A 23 -2.24 4.33 -20.84
C PHE A 23 -1.81 4.13 -22.31
N PRO A 24 -0.81 3.28 -22.60
CA PRO A 24 -0.21 3.18 -23.92
C PRO A 24 -1.15 2.54 -24.94
N ARG A 25 -1.44 3.26 -26.04
CA ARG A 25 -2.24 2.73 -27.17
C ARG A 25 -1.48 1.74 -28.04
N ASP A 26 -0.15 1.80 -27.98
CA ASP A 26 0.77 0.96 -28.76
C ASP A 26 1.18 -0.32 -28.03
N GLN A 27 0.54 -0.63 -26.90
CA GLN A 27 0.83 -1.80 -26.05
C GLN A 27 2.25 -1.81 -25.47
N THR A 28 2.88 -0.63 -25.30
CA THR A 28 4.13 -0.53 -24.55
C THR A 28 4.00 -1.19 -23.18
N PRO A 29 4.87 -2.15 -22.81
CA PRO A 29 4.77 -2.86 -21.53
C PRO A 29 5.18 -1.97 -20.35
N GLN A 30 4.90 -2.44 -19.13
CA GLN A 30 5.42 -1.82 -17.91
C GLN A 30 6.94 -1.92 -17.80
N GLY A 31 7.56 -0.96 -17.11
CA GLY A 31 9.02 -0.94 -16.85
C GLY A 31 9.58 0.47 -16.73
N GLN A 32 9.27 1.34 -17.70
CA GLN A 32 9.77 2.73 -17.72
C GLN A 32 8.99 3.72 -16.83
N PHE A 33 7.92 3.29 -16.16
CA PHE A 33 7.00 4.20 -15.45
C PHE A 33 7.35 4.42 -13.98
N TYR A 34 7.86 3.39 -13.29
CA TYR A 34 8.21 3.45 -11.87
C TYR A 34 9.27 4.53 -11.60
N CYS A 35 8.98 5.44 -10.66
CA CYS A 35 9.82 6.58 -10.30
C CYS A 35 10.31 7.42 -11.50
N SER A 36 9.58 7.41 -12.61
CA SER A 36 10.04 8.00 -13.86
C SER A 36 9.95 9.53 -13.90
N VAL A 37 10.64 10.12 -14.87
CA VAL A 37 10.52 11.54 -15.25
C VAL A 37 10.34 11.66 -16.76
N GLY A 38 9.80 12.79 -17.21
CA GLY A 38 9.58 13.11 -18.63
C GLY A 38 8.19 12.73 -19.13
N ALA A 39 7.69 13.53 -20.09
CA ALA A 39 6.31 13.49 -20.57
C ALA A 39 5.90 12.18 -21.27
N LYS A 40 6.86 11.29 -21.59
CA LYS A 40 6.58 9.96 -22.15
C LYS A 40 6.23 8.91 -21.10
N ASN A 41 6.58 9.16 -19.84
CA ASN A 41 6.55 8.14 -18.78
C ASN A 41 5.78 8.60 -17.54
N ALA A 42 5.87 9.89 -17.16
CA ALA A 42 5.24 10.42 -15.97
C ALA A 42 3.95 11.19 -16.33
N PHE A 43 2.79 10.65 -15.95
CA PHE A 43 1.48 11.20 -16.31
C PHE A 43 0.74 11.71 -15.07
N GLY A 44 0.27 12.96 -15.11
CA GLY A 44 -0.53 13.56 -14.04
C GLY A 44 0.27 14.07 -12.83
N ARG A 45 1.60 14.26 -12.94
CA ARG A 45 2.46 14.71 -11.83
C ARG A 45 1.94 15.96 -11.13
N ASP A 46 1.46 16.96 -11.87
CA ASP A 46 0.93 18.19 -11.27
C ASP A 46 -0.27 17.92 -10.32
N ILE A 47 -1.05 16.88 -10.59
CA ILE A 47 -2.16 16.44 -9.73
C ILE A 47 -1.62 15.82 -8.44
N ILE A 48 -0.54 15.06 -8.54
CA ILE A 48 0.11 14.37 -7.40
C ILE A 48 0.82 15.38 -6.50
N GLU A 49 1.55 16.33 -7.08
CA GLU A 49 2.22 17.39 -6.33
C GLU A 49 1.20 18.30 -5.63
N ALA A 50 0.12 18.69 -6.31
CA ALA A 50 -0.96 19.45 -5.68
C ALA A 50 -1.66 18.67 -4.56
N HIS A 51 -1.83 17.36 -4.70
CA HIS A 51 -2.40 16.51 -3.63
C HIS A 51 -1.46 16.42 -2.42
N LEU A 52 -0.15 16.27 -2.65
CA LEU A 52 0.86 16.32 -1.59
C LEU A 52 0.78 17.64 -0.82
N ASP A 53 0.78 18.77 -1.51
CA ASP A 53 0.67 20.09 -0.90
C ASP A 53 -0.61 20.21 -0.06
N MET A 54 -1.75 19.78 -0.59
CA MET A 54 -3.03 19.77 0.13
C MET A 54 -2.98 18.92 1.41
N CYS A 55 -2.31 17.77 1.38
CA CYS A 55 -2.16 16.92 2.55
C CYS A 55 -1.27 17.57 3.62
N LEU A 56 -0.15 18.17 3.22
CA LEU A 56 0.76 18.88 4.12
C LEU A 56 0.08 20.10 4.75
N GLU A 57 -0.65 20.88 3.96
CA GLU A 57 -1.43 22.03 4.45
C GLU A 57 -2.54 21.62 5.43
N ALA A 58 -3.16 20.45 5.22
CA ALA A 58 -4.15 19.87 6.13
C ALA A 58 -3.53 19.28 7.42
N GLY A 59 -2.21 19.25 7.52
CA GLY A 59 -1.48 18.71 8.67
C GLY A 59 -1.40 17.18 8.69
N LEU A 60 -1.61 16.52 7.54
CA LEU A 60 -1.39 15.08 7.40
C LEU A 60 0.11 14.79 7.36
N ASN A 61 0.53 13.71 7.99
CA ASN A 61 1.93 13.30 8.08
C ASN A 61 2.29 12.37 6.90
N VAL A 62 2.38 12.98 5.72
CA VAL A 62 2.83 12.32 4.48
C VAL A 62 4.34 12.19 4.49
N GLU A 63 4.84 10.98 4.29
CA GLU A 63 6.26 10.65 4.30
C GLU A 63 6.89 10.67 2.90
N GLY A 64 6.07 10.55 1.85
CA GLY A 64 6.55 10.56 0.48
C GLY A 64 5.46 10.34 -0.56
N ILE A 65 5.89 10.41 -1.82
CA ILE A 65 5.13 10.08 -3.03
C ILE A 65 6.06 9.42 -4.06
N ASN A 66 5.53 8.57 -4.92
CA ASN A 66 6.25 8.04 -6.08
C ASN A 66 5.30 7.65 -7.22
N ALA A 67 5.82 7.68 -8.46
CA ALA A 67 5.15 7.04 -9.59
C ALA A 67 5.32 5.53 -9.48
N GLU A 68 4.23 4.80 -9.70
CA GLU A 68 4.21 3.34 -9.57
C GLU A 68 4.53 2.63 -10.89
N VAL A 69 4.55 1.29 -10.85
CA VAL A 69 5.01 0.44 -11.96
C VAL A 69 4.18 0.59 -13.25
N ALA A 70 2.87 0.86 -13.14
CA ALA A 70 1.98 1.02 -14.28
C ALA A 70 1.79 2.50 -14.69
N ALA A 71 1.48 2.73 -15.98
CA ALA A 71 1.19 4.07 -16.49
C ALA A 71 -0.03 4.67 -15.77
N GLY A 72 0.13 5.88 -15.23
CA GLY A 72 -0.93 6.58 -14.50
C GLY A 72 -1.17 6.06 -13.07
N GLN A 73 -0.38 5.09 -12.60
CA GLN A 73 -0.39 4.62 -11.22
C GLN A 73 0.54 5.46 -10.35
N TRP A 74 0.11 5.77 -9.13
CA TRP A 74 0.85 6.55 -8.17
C TRP A 74 0.68 6.02 -6.76
N GLU A 75 1.62 6.38 -5.88
CA GLU A 75 1.59 6.06 -4.46
C GLU A 75 1.88 7.32 -3.62
N TYR A 76 1.23 7.39 -2.45
CA TYR A 76 1.66 8.25 -1.35
C TYR A 76 1.71 7.45 -0.04
N GLN A 77 2.60 7.84 0.88
CA GLN A 77 2.74 7.16 2.17
C GLN A 77 2.34 8.07 3.33
N ILE A 78 1.51 7.58 4.26
CA ILE A 78 1.16 8.30 5.49
C ILE A 78 1.61 7.49 6.70
N PHE A 79 2.35 8.14 7.60
CA PHE A 79 2.73 7.57 8.88
C PHE A 79 1.97 8.23 10.03
N ALA A 80 1.52 7.43 10.99
CA ALA A 80 0.90 7.93 12.21
C ALA A 80 1.20 7.06 13.43
N LYS A 81 1.29 7.71 14.59
CA LYS A 81 1.43 7.06 15.89
C LYS A 81 0.05 6.72 16.45
N GLY A 82 -0.50 5.61 15.96
CA GLY A 82 -1.76 5.05 16.43
C GLY A 82 -2.67 4.66 15.28
N ALA A 83 -3.35 3.51 15.41
CA ALA A 83 -4.27 3.01 14.38
C ALA A 83 -5.41 3.98 14.06
N LYS A 84 -5.97 4.64 15.08
CA LYS A 84 -7.03 5.64 14.90
C LYS A 84 -6.55 6.77 14.00
N ASP A 85 -5.41 7.37 14.36
CA ASP A 85 -4.86 8.51 13.65
C ASP A 85 -4.43 8.14 12.23
N ALA A 86 -3.81 6.96 12.05
CA ALA A 86 -3.48 6.44 10.72
C ALA A 86 -4.72 6.29 9.83
N GLY A 87 -5.81 5.76 10.39
CA GLY A 87 -7.08 5.64 9.68
C GLY A 87 -7.70 6.99 9.34
N ASP A 88 -7.74 7.93 10.29
CA ASP A 88 -8.27 9.28 10.08
C ASP A 88 -7.51 9.96 8.92
N GLN A 89 -6.18 9.92 8.96
CA GLN A 89 -5.34 10.58 7.97
C GLN A 89 -5.46 9.95 6.57
N ILE A 90 -5.51 8.61 6.46
CA ILE A 90 -5.73 7.94 5.16
C ILE A 90 -7.09 8.29 4.56
N TRP A 91 -8.15 8.36 5.36
CA TRP A 91 -9.47 8.74 4.85
C TRP A 91 -9.51 10.19 4.37
N VAL A 92 -8.90 11.11 5.13
CA VAL A 92 -8.80 12.52 4.71
C VAL A 92 -7.95 12.65 3.45
N SER A 93 -6.81 11.95 3.34
CA SER A 93 -5.96 12.03 2.17
C SER A 93 -6.63 11.47 0.92
N ARG A 94 -7.41 10.38 1.03
CA ARG A 94 -8.23 9.84 -0.07
C ARG A 94 -9.28 10.86 -0.53
N TYR A 95 -9.96 11.51 0.41
CA TYR A 95 -10.89 12.58 0.09
C TYR A 95 -10.20 13.73 -0.66
N LEU A 96 -9.04 14.18 -0.19
CA LEU A 96 -8.28 15.25 -0.85
C LEU A 96 -7.81 14.84 -2.25
N ALA A 97 -7.44 13.57 -2.46
CA ALA A 97 -7.04 13.04 -3.77
C ALA A 97 -8.20 13.14 -4.79
N GLU A 98 -9.37 12.61 -4.42
CA GLU A 98 -10.59 12.66 -5.25
C GLU A 98 -10.97 14.11 -5.57
N ARG A 99 -11.06 14.97 -4.53
CA ARG A 99 -11.39 16.38 -4.68
C ARG A 99 -10.40 17.15 -5.56
N ASN A 100 -9.14 16.73 -5.57
CA ASN A 100 -8.13 17.33 -6.42
C ASN A 100 -8.28 16.87 -7.88
N ALA A 101 -8.45 15.55 -8.11
CA ALA A 101 -8.59 14.96 -9.43
C ALA A 101 -9.80 15.50 -10.22
N GLU A 102 -10.91 15.81 -9.53
CA GLU A 102 -12.10 16.42 -10.13
C GLU A 102 -11.79 17.68 -10.97
N LYS A 103 -10.82 18.50 -10.55
CA LYS A 103 -10.44 19.74 -11.25
C LYS A 103 -9.88 19.48 -12.66
N TYR A 104 -9.41 18.27 -12.89
CA TYR A 104 -8.78 17.82 -14.13
C TYR A 104 -9.70 16.91 -14.95
N GLY A 105 -10.94 16.67 -14.49
CA GLY A 105 -11.87 15.74 -15.13
C GLY A 105 -11.45 14.27 -14.99
N LEU A 106 -10.55 13.96 -14.06
CA LEU A 106 -10.10 12.60 -13.77
C LEU A 106 -10.75 12.07 -12.51
N ALA A 107 -10.83 10.74 -12.40
CA ALA A 107 -11.24 10.03 -11.18
C ALA A 107 -10.04 9.36 -10.52
N ILE A 108 -10.16 9.05 -9.22
CA ILE A 108 -9.23 8.11 -8.58
C ILE A 108 -9.83 6.70 -8.63
N ASP A 109 -9.07 5.74 -9.17
CA ASP A 109 -9.44 4.34 -9.11
C ASP A 109 -8.72 3.65 -7.95
N TRP A 110 -9.51 3.20 -6.97
CA TRP A 110 -9.05 2.46 -5.81
C TRP A 110 -9.11 0.93 -6.00
N HIS A 111 -9.60 0.42 -7.13
CA HIS A 111 -9.76 -1.00 -7.36
C HIS A 111 -8.39 -1.69 -7.31
N PRO A 112 -8.25 -2.86 -6.65
CA PRO A 112 -6.95 -3.53 -6.51
C PRO A 112 -6.35 -4.03 -7.81
N LYS A 113 -7.15 -4.22 -8.85
CA LYS A 113 -6.71 -4.71 -10.16
C LYS A 113 -7.62 -4.14 -11.26
N PRO A 114 -7.52 -2.83 -11.58
CA PRO A 114 -8.48 -2.16 -12.44
C PRO A 114 -8.40 -2.62 -13.90
N LEU A 115 -7.22 -3.08 -14.33
CA LEU A 115 -6.97 -3.59 -15.68
C LEU A 115 -7.25 -5.11 -15.82
N GLY A 116 -7.89 -5.74 -14.85
CA GLY A 116 -8.29 -7.16 -14.90
C GLY A 116 -7.11 -8.14 -15.04
N ASP A 117 -7.34 -9.26 -15.73
CA ASP A 117 -6.32 -10.29 -15.99
C ASP A 117 -5.39 -9.87 -17.13
N THR A 118 -4.60 -8.83 -16.88
CA THR A 118 -3.54 -8.32 -17.76
C THR A 118 -2.20 -8.34 -17.01
N ASP A 119 -1.11 -8.17 -17.78
CA ASP A 119 0.27 -8.15 -17.26
C ASP A 119 0.63 -6.81 -16.55
N TRP A 120 -0.37 -6.00 -16.22
CA TRP A 120 -0.20 -4.73 -15.51
C TRP A 120 -0.32 -4.91 -14.01
N ASN A 121 0.52 -4.21 -13.23
CA ASN A 121 0.42 -4.20 -11.77
C ASN A 121 -0.99 -3.83 -11.26
N GLY A 122 -1.35 -4.40 -10.10
CA GLY A 122 -2.51 -3.97 -9.33
C GLY A 122 -2.14 -2.87 -8.32
N SER A 123 -3.11 -2.44 -7.53
CA SER A 123 -2.93 -1.41 -6.49
C SER A 123 -3.08 -1.97 -5.07
N GLY A 124 -2.04 -1.78 -4.26
CA GLY A 124 -1.96 -2.16 -2.86
C GLY A 124 -2.30 -1.04 -1.88
N MET A 125 -2.42 -1.42 -0.61
CA MET A 125 -2.25 -0.49 0.51
C MET A 125 -1.32 -1.12 1.55
N HIS A 126 -0.02 -1.24 1.25
CA HIS A 126 0.88 -1.95 2.16
C HIS A 126 0.85 -1.31 3.55
N ALA A 127 0.78 -2.15 4.58
CA ALA A 127 0.66 -1.73 5.96
C ALA A 127 1.96 -2.00 6.70
N ASN A 128 2.75 -0.96 6.87
CA ASN A 128 3.90 -0.97 7.75
C ASN A 128 3.42 -0.81 9.19
N PHE A 129 3.81 -1.72 10.10
CA PHE A 129 3.38 -1.66 11.49
C PHE A 129 4.47 -2.03 12.48
N SER A 130 4.39 -1.44 13.66
CA SER A 130 5.22 -1.81 14.82
C SER A 130 4.52 -1.46 16.12
N ASP A 131 4.87 -2.13 17.20
CA ASP A 131 4.56 -1.69 18.56
C ASP A 131 5.85 -1.44 19.36
N GLY A 132 5.70 -1.04 20.63
CA GLY A 132 6.85 -0.82 21.52
C GLY A 132 7.75 -2.05 21.65
N ARG A 133 7.20 -3.27 21.70
CA ARG A 133 8.01 -4.49 21.83
C ARG A 133 8.85 -4.72 20.58
N MET A 134 8.29 -4.54 19.39
CA MET A 134 9.02 -4.68 18.13
C MET A 134 10.15 -3.67 17.98
N ARG A 135 9.99 -2.45 18.49
CA ARG A 135 11.00 -1.38 18.37
C ARG A 135 12.03 -1.38 19.50
N ASP A 136 11.63 -1.71 20.72
CA ASP A 136 12.46 -1.56 21.91
C ASP A 136 13.13 -2.89 22.30
N GLU A 137 12.36 -3.99 22.37
CA GLU A 137 12.87 -5.34 22.66
C GLU A 137 13.46 -5.98 21.40
N GLY A 138 12.64 -6.06 20.33
CA GLY A 138 12.98 -6.70 19.06
C GLY A 138 13.34 -8.17 19.17
N GLY A 139 14.15 -8.63 18.21
CA GLY A 139 14.67 -9.98 18.14
C GLY A 139 13.98 -10.83 17.07
N GLU A 140 14.78 -11.64 16.37
CA GLU A 140 14.32 -12.54 15.30
C GLU A 140 13.18 -13.44 15.74
N LYS A 141 13.28 -13.96 16.97
CA LYS A 141 12.24 -14.81 17.54
C LYS A 141 10.91 -14.08 17.68
N LEU A 142 10.91 -12.87 18.25
CA LEU A 142 9.69 -12.08 18.45
C LEU A 142 9.02 -11.76 17.09
N LEU A 143 9.80 -11.27 16.12
CA LEU A 143 9.27 -10.92 14.82
C LEU A 143 8.77 -12.14 14.05
N SER A 144 9.48 -13.27 14.14
CA SER A 144 9.02 -14.54 13.56
C SER A 144 7.74 -15.03 14.21
N GLU A 145 7.61 -14.98 15.55
CA GLU A 145 6.37 -15.37 16.25
C GLU A 145 5.15 -14.54 15.83
N ILE A 146 5.35 -13.23 15.59
CA ILE A 146 4.32 -12.35 15.03
C ILE A 146 3.95 -12.78 13.61
N CYS A 147 4.93 -13.02 12.73
CA CYS A 147 4.66 -13.50 11.37
C CYS A 147 3.91 -14.84 11.36
N GLU A 148 4.30 -15.78 12.22
CA GLU A 148 3.61 -17.07 12.37
C GLU A 148 2.16 -16.89 12.86
N ALA A 149 1.91 -15.93 13.76
CA ALA A 149 0.55 -15.59 14.18
C ALA A 149 -0.32 -15.07 13.00
N PHE A 150 0.26 -14.29 12.10
CA PHE A 150 -0.41 -13.83 10.88
C PHE A 150 -0.73 -15.00 9.93
N GLY A 151 0.20 -15.96 9.80
CA GLY A 151 0.00 -17.19 9.02
C GLY A 151 -1.11 -18.10 9.57
N ARG A 152 -1.36 -18.07 10.89
CA ARG A 152 -2.50 -18.79 11.51
C ARG A 152 -3.85 -18.09 11.34
N ASN A 153 -3.85 -16.80 10.99
CA ASN A 153 -5.05 -15.95 10.96
C ASN A 153 -5.41 -15.43 9.54
N ILE A 154 -4.89 -16.06 8.47
CA ILE A 154 -5.03 -15.58 7.08
C ILE A 154 -6.46 -15.15 6.75
N LYS A 155 -7.46 -16.03 6.96
CA LYS A 155 -8.85 -15.73 6.62
C LYS A 155 -9.35 -14.45 7.28
N LYS A 156 -9.06 -14.28 8.57
CA LYS A 156 -9.51 -13.12 9.36
C LYS A 156 -8.95 -11.80 8.80
N HIS A 157 -7.70 -11.82 8.33
CA HIS A 157 -7.08 -10.67 7.67
C HIS A 157 -7.69 -10.45 6.28
N ILE A 158 -7.73 -11.48 5.43
CA ILE A 158 -8.24 -11.37 4.05
C ILE A 158 -9.71 -10.88 4.02
N ASP A 159 -10.55 -11.32 4.96
CA ASP A 159 -11.95 -10.89 5.08
C ASP A 159 -12.11 -9.35 5.22
N VAL A 160 -11.08 -8.64 5.69
CA VAL A 160 -11.10 -7.17 5.88
C VAL A 160 -10.07 -6.41 5.05
N TYR A 161 -9.26 -7.11 4.26
CA TYR A 161 -8.15 -6.53 3.49
C TYR A 161 -8.59 -5.92 2.15
N GLY A 162 -9.89 -5.65 1.98
CA GLY A 162 -10.50 -4.99 0.84
C GLY A 162 -11.09 -5.97 -0.18
N ALA A 163 -12.12 -5.51 -0.90
CA ALA A 163 -12.86 -6.31 -1.86
C ALA A 163 -12.06 -6.53 -3.14
N HIS A 164 -12.30 -7.67 -3.82
CA HIS A 164 -11.66 -8.04 -5.09
C HIS A 164 -10.15 -8.28 -5.01
N ASN A 165 -9.61 -8.46 -3.81
CA ASN A 165 -8.19 -8.62 -3.58
C ASN A 165 -7.64 -9.95 -4.16
N GLU A 166 -8.51 -10.94 -4.39
CA GLU A 166 -8.18 -12.18 -5.11
C GLU A 166 -7.72 -11.94 -6.56
N MET A 167 -8.12 -10.82 -7.18
CA MET A 167 -7.68 -10.45 -8.52
C MET A 167 -6.25 -9.89 -8.52
N ARG A 168 -5.77 -9.40 -7.36
CA ARG A 168 -4.43 -8.81 -7.20
C ARG A 168 -3.45 -9.82 -6.62
N LEU A 169 -3.81 -10.47 -5.51
CA LEU A 169 -3.01 -11.44 -4.77
C LEU A 169 -2.95 -12.79 -5.50
N THR A 170 -2.19 -12.83 -6.58
CA THR A 170 -2.10 -13.98 -7.51
C THR A 170 -0.73 -14.68 -7.48
N GLY A 171 0.23 -14.13 -6.73
CA GLY A 171 1.63 -14.58 -6.75
C GLY A 171 2.47 -13.91 -7.86
N LYS A 172 1.86 -13.10 -8.72
CA LYS A 172 2.52 -12.30 -9.76
C LYS A 172 2.65 -10.84 -9.33
N HIS A 173 3.46 -10.07 -10.05
CA HIS A 173 3.57 -8.60 -9.88
C HIS A 173 3.87 -8.15 -8.43
N GLU A 174 4.89 -8.75 -7.81
CA GLU A 174 5.30 -8.41 -6.43
C GLU A 174 4.22 -8.64 -5.35
N THR A 175 3.39 -9.69 -5.54
CA THR A 175 2.39 -10.14 -4.56
C THR A 175 2.54 -11.62 -4.23
N GLN A 176 1.97 -12.04 -3.11
CA GLN A 176 1.74 -13.45 -2.77
C GLN A 176 0.34 -13.88 -3.22
N SER A 177 0.14 -15.18 -3.45
CA SER A 177 -1.19 -15.78 -3.65
C SER A 177 -2.08 -15.55 -2.43
N ILE A 178 -3.36 -15.25 -2.65
CA ILE A 178 -4.36 -15.07 -1.57
C ILE A 178 -4.57 -16.32 -0.72
N HIS A 179 -4.21 -17.50 -1.26
CA HIS A 179 -4.37 -18.79 -0.61
C HIS A 179 -3.13 -19.26 0.16
N GLU A 180 -2.02 -18.54 0.03
CA GLU A 180 -0.75 -18.88 0.65
C GLU A 180 -0.31 -17.78 1.61
N PHE A 181 0.53 -18.13 2.57
CA PHE A 181 1.17 -17.15 3.45
C PHE A 181 2.65 -17.45 3.53
N SER A 182 3.43 -16.38 3.42
CA SER A 182 4.88 -16.42 3.48
C SER A 182 5.39 -15.10 4.05
N TYR A 183 6.55 -15.15 4.71
CA TYR A 183 7.26 -13.96 5.13
C TYR A 183 8.75 -14.11 4.82
N GLY A 184 9.43 -13.00 4.54
CA GLY A 184 10.83 -13.05 4.12
C GLY A 184 11.55 -11.73 4.30
N VAL A 185 12.87 -11.82 4.48
CA VAL A 185 13.76 -10.65 4.52
C VAL A 185 13.89 -10.07 3.11
N SER A 186 13.50 -8.81 2.95
CA SER A 186 13.53 -8.10 1.66
C SER A 186 12.74 -8.77 0.53
N ASP A 187 11.90 -9.77 0.81
CA ASP A 187 11.12 -10.49 -0.18
C ASP A 187 9.83 -9.74 -0.49
N ARG A 188 9.74 -9.20 -1.71
CA ARG A 188 8.55 -8.48 -2.19
C ARG A 188 7.42 -9.42 -2.64
N GLY A 189 7.72 -10.69 -2.93
CA GLY A 189 6.71 -11.71 -3.25
C GLY A 189 6.09 -12.38 -2.02
N ALA A 190 6.56 -12.04 -0.82
CA ALA A 190 6.02 -12.54 0.43
C ALA A 190 4.73 -11.81 0.85
N SER A 191 3.93 -12.46 1.69
CA SER A 191 2.77 -11.79 2.33
C SER A 191 3.21 -10.72 3.32
N ILE A 192 4.20 -11.03 4.15
CA ILE A 192 4.85 -10.05 5.04
C ILE A 192 6.31 -9.90 4.65
N ARG A 193 6.72 -8.68 4.36
CA ARG A 193 8.13 -8.35 4.16
C ARG A 193 8.73 -7.90 5.48
N ILE A 194 9.91 -8.43 5.80
CA ILE A 194 10.77 -7.92 6.87
C ILE A 194 11.77 -6.95 6.20
N PRO A 195 11.65 -5.63 6.45
CA PRO A 195 12.55 -4.65 5.84
C PRO A 195 14.00 -4.89 6.26
N ILE A 196 14.95 -4.61 5.36
CA ILE A 196 16.38 -4.79 5.64
C ILE A 196 16.83 -3.97 6.84
N GLY A 197 16.32 -2.73 6.99
CA GLY A 197 16.63 -1.87 8.13
C GLY A 197 16.23 -2.51 9.48
N THR A 198 15.13 -3.27 9.53
CA THR A 198 14.75 -4.01 10.74
C THR A 198 15.82 -5.03 11.12
N ILE A 199 16.45 -5.69 10.14
CA ILE A 199 17.53 -6.66 10.37
C ILE A 199 18.82 -5.95 10.78
N GLU A 200 19.20 -4.89 10.06
CA GLU A 200 20.39 -4.09 10.32
C GLU A 200 20.37 -3.44 11.72
N ASP A 201 19.17 -3.08 12.21
CA ASP A 201 18.93 -2.55 13.56
C ASP A 201 18.82 -3.65 14.63
N GLY A 202 19.26 -4.87 14.33
CA GLY A 202 19.29 -5.99 15.28
C GLY A 202 17.91 -6.60 15.52
N TRP A 203 17.14 -6.78 14.45
CA TRP A 203 15.75 -7.26 14.48
C TRP A 203 14.81 -6.35 15.30
N LYS A 204 15.01 -5.03 15.18
CA LYS A 204 14.19 -4.00 15.81
C LYS A 204 13.57 -3.12 14.75
N GLY A 205 12.29 -2.79 14.92
CA GLY A 205 11.60 -1.88 14.01
C GLY A 205 10.23 -2.37 13.63
N ARG A 206 10.01 -2.57 12.33
CA ARG A 206 8.68 -2.77 11.74
C ARG A 206 8.61 -4.02 10.86
N LEU A 207 7.38 -4.48 10.66
CA LEU A 207 7.00 -5.43 9.62
C LEU A 207 6.15 -4.70 8.58
N GLU A 208 6.10 -5.23 7.35
CA GLU A 208 5.24 -4.72 6.28
C GLU A 208 4.30 -5.83 5.82
N ASP A 209 3.00 -5.68 6.07
CA ASP A 209 1.98 -6.55 5.49
C ASP A 209 1.60 -6.02 4.10
N ARG A 210 1.93 -6.80 3.07
CA ARG A 210 1.74 -6.41 1.65
C ARG A 210 0.37 -6.83 1.10
N ARG A 211 -0.41 -7.54 1.90
CA ARG A 211 -1.69 -8.12 1.49
C ARG A 211 -2.88 -7.16 1.47
N PRO A 212 -2.95 -6.02 2.20
CA PRO A 212 -4.11 -5.13 2.06
C PRO A 212 -4.18 -4.52 0.66
N SER A 213 -5.38 -4.43 0.08
CA SER A 213 -5.60 -3.74 -1.21
C SER A 213 -5.79 -2.24 -1.04
N SER A 214 -5.62 -1.52 -2.15
CA SER A 214 -5.84 -0.08 -2.28
C SER A 214 -7.22 0.40 -1.83
N ASN A 215 -8.28 -0.40 -1.98
CA ASN A 215 -9.65 -0.09 -1.51
C ASN A 215 -9.93 -0.54 -0.07
N GLY A 216 -8.94 -1.02 0.67
CA GLY A 216 -9.10 -1.51 2.03
C GLY A 216 -9.49 -0.39 3.01
N ASP A 217 -10.23 -0.76 4.07
CA ASP A 217 -10.56 0.16 5.16
C ASP A 217 -9.40 0.18 6.18
N PRO A 218 -8.66 1.30 6.30
CA PRO A 218 -7.48 1.36 7.17
C PRO A 218 -7.81 1.12 8.64
N TYR A 219 -9.04 1.39 9.10
CA TYR A 219 -9.45 1.09 10.47
C TYR A 219 -9.57 -0.42 10.71
N LYS A 220 -10.19 -1.15 9.78
CA LYS A 220 -10.36 -2.60 9.92
C LYS A 220 -9.04 -3.33 9.76
N ILE A 221 -8.22 -2.89 8.82
CA ILE A 221 -6.88 -3.44 8.58
C ILE A 221 -6.00 -3.25 9.82
N SER A 222 -5.90 -2.03 10.35
CA SER A 222 -5.09 -1.76 11.54
C SER A 222 -5.61 -2.49 12.78
N ALA A 223 -6.94 -2.62 12.94
CA ALA A 223 -7.54 -3.36 14.05
C ALA A 223 -7.16 -4.85 14.05
N VAL A 224 -7.27 -5.53 12.90
CA VAL A 224 -6.91 -6.96 12.82
C VAL A 224 -5.40 -7.17 12.96
N ILE A 225 -4.58 -6.25 12.44
CA ILE A 225 -3.12 -6.26 12.65
C ILE A 225 -2.79 -6.19 14.15
N ILE A 226 -3.34 -5.21 14.87
CA ILE A 226 -3.12 -5.07 16.31
C ILE A 226 -3.50 -6.32 17.07
N GLU A 227 -4.69 -6.87 16.77
CA GLU A 227 -5.21 -8.03 17.48
C GLU A 227 -4.30 -9.25 17.27
N THR A 228 -3.91 -9.53 16.03
CA THR A 228 -3.04 -10.67 15.70
C THR A 228 -1.63 -10.49 16.25
N THR A 229 -1.04 -9.29 16.14
CA THR A 229 0.28 -9.01 16.72
C THR A 229 0.29 -9.25 18.22
N LYS A 230 -0.72 -8.78 18.95
CA LYS A 230 -0.84 -9.01 20.39
C LYS A 230 -1.08 -10.47 20.76
N SER A 231 -1.65 -11.28 19.87
CA SER A 231 -1.86 -12.71 20.14
C SER A 231 -0.58 -13.55 20.04
N ALA A 232 0.49 -12.99 19.47
CA ALA A 232 1.76 -13.67 19.31
C ALA A 232 2.54 -13.81 20.64
N TYR A 233 2.17 -13.06 21.67
CA TYR A 233 2.92 -12.97 22.92
C TYR A 233 2.05 -12.69 24.15
#